data_AF-A0A848B5N2-F1
#
_entry.id   AF-A0A848B5N2-F1
#
_cell.length_a   1.000
_cell.length_b   1.000
_cell.length_c   1.000
_cell.angle_alpha   90.00
_cell.angle_beta   90.00
_cell.angle_gamma   90.00
#
_symmetry.space_group_name_H-M   'P 1'
#
loop_
_entity.id
_entity.type
_entity.pdbx_description
1 polymer ?
#
loop_
_entity_poly.entity_id
_entity_poly.type
_entity_poly.pdbx_seq_one_letter_code
_entity_poly.pdbx_strand_id
1 'polypeptide(L)'
;DGVESVTVEVIGDAGDMEEFTGEYKALRELIRSTRGGEVEVTGKRLEWPEMEAVPDDAVTVELPPDFGKLLALAAPVVDQREARLALRGINLSRDGVTATNGKELLNLPCPLKIPEDMTLPFPLALLTARPEGTGTLYIWRSRNERLFRIVIGGFQWQGKVLPGNFPDWKQVIPADKTLDYQIEIHEPERLITFLKTVPDCPPFHAVELNVVPGGVTVIPNNFPDMELRLEATVIGAQPRAVLALNKYVLLRMLQQGYTKFRAHSDGRIPVIAEGGSGRYLAMPIHILPKHQPEKETSKMEKLENKVVSAPVQTVAPNHELGTNPLDELCNTIDTFRHKLKLALDE
;
A
#
# COMPACT_ATOMS: atom_id res chain seq x y z
N ASP A 1 13.56 6.53 18.49
CA ASP A 1 12.96 5.73 19.58
C ASP A 1 13.92 4.67 20.14
N GLY A 2 15.19 4.64 19.69
CA GLY A 2 16.18 3.64 20.12
C GLY A 2 16.02 2.28 19.45
N VAL A 3 15.05 2.13 18.53
CA VAL A 3 14.77 0.87 17.82
C VAL A 3 15.46 0.86 16.45
N GLU A 4 15.55 2.02 15.82
CA GLU A 4 16.22 2.22 14.54
C GLU A 4 17.23 3.38 14.61
N SER A 5 18.35 3.23 13.91
CA SER A 5 19.37 4.25 13.73
C SER A 5 19.74 4.39 12.26
N VAL A 6 20.02 5.63 11.86
CA VAL A 6 20.44 5.98 10.51
C VAL A 6 21.68 6.84 10.61
N THR A 7 22.72 6.47 9.86
CA THR A 7 23.96 7.23 9.77
C THR A 7 24.20 7.56 8.31
N VAL A 8 24.59 8.80 8.04
CA VAL A 8 24.95 9.27 6.71
C VAL A 8 26.28 9.99 6.82
N GLU A 9 27.23 9.57 6.00
CA GLU A 9 28.50 10.26 5.83
C GLU A 9 28.28 11.52 4.97
N VAL A 10 28.80 12.65 5.46
CA VAL A 10 28.76 13.94 4.77
C VAL A 10 30.17 14.47 4.68
N ILE A 11 30.55 14.97 3.50
CA ILE A 11 31.86 15.56 3.27
C ILE A 11 31.87 16.98 3.84
N GLY A 12 32.89 17.31 4.62
CA GLY A 12 33.09 18.66 5.16
C GLY A 12 34.38 18.74 5.97
N ASP A 13 34.72 19.96 6.38
CA ASP A 13 35.86 20.21 7.27
C ASP A 13 35.45 19.95 8.73
N ALA A 14 36.22 19.13 9.43
CA ALA A 14 36.03 18.89 10.85
C ALA A 14 36.65 20.04 11.67
N GLY A 15 35.86 20.64 12.55
CA GLY A 15 36.35 21.57 13.57
C GLY A 15 36.96 20.84 14.77
N ASP A 16 37.19 21.58 15.86
CA ASP A 16 37.86 21.05 17.07
C ASP A 16 37.04 20.01 17.86
N MET A 17 35.73 19.90 17.60
CA MET A 17 34.82 19.01 18.33
C MET A 17 34.52 17.76 17.51
N GLU A 18 35.06 16.61 17.93
CA GLU A 18 34.94 15.34 17.22
C GLU A 18 33.51 14.75 17.26
N GLU A 19 32.76 14.98 18.35
CA GLU A 19 31.40 14.49 18.51
C GLU A 19 30.50 15.52 19.22
N PHE A 20 29.34 15.78 18.63
CA PHE A 20 28.31 16.63 19.23
C PHE A 20 26.91 16.13 18.88
N THR A 21 25.93 16.60 19.63
CA THR A 21 24.51 16.35 19.41
C THR A 21 23.80 17.68 19.16
N GLY A 22 22.87 17.68 18.22
CA GLY A 22 22.04 18.83 17.88
C GLY A 22 20.58 18.44 17.71
N GLU A 23 19.68 19.41 17.85
CA GLU A 23 18.26 19.17 17.57
C GLU A 23 18.04 19.04 16.06
N TYR A 24 17.46 17.91 15.64
CA TYR A 24 17.16 17.64 14.23
C TYR A 24 16.35 18.74 13.57
N LYS A 25 15.36 19.31 14.29
CA LYS A 25 14.53 20.40 13.77
C LYS A 25 15.35 21.67 13.48
N ALA A 26 16.22 22.05 14.41
CA ALA A 26 17.09 23.21 14.25
C ALA A 26 18.07 23.02 13.08
N LEU A 27 18.70 21.85 12.96
CA LEU A 27 19.57 21.53 11.83
C LEU A 27 18.82 21.59 10.50
N ARG A 28 17.60 21.04 10.44
CA ARG A 28 16.77 21.07 9.24
C ARG A 28 16.38 22.49 8.83
N GLU A 29 16.02 23.34 9.80
CA GLU A 29 15.70 24.75 9.55
C GLU A 29 16.93 25.53 9.08
N LEU A 30 18.09 25.31 9.72
CA LEU A 30 19.36 25.89 9.32
C LEU A 30 19.68 25.57 7.85
N ILE A 31 19.73 24.29 7.48
CA ILE A 31 20.02 23.85 6.10
C ILE A 31 19.05 24.50 5.09
N ARG A 32 17.75 24.58 5.41
CA ARG A 32 16.75 25.21 4.55
C ARG A 32 16.96 26.72 4.40
N SER A 33 17.43 27.38 5.46
CA SER A 33 17.63 28.83 5.48
C SER A 33 18.88 29.27 4.71
N THR A 34 19.93 28.45 4.70
CA THR A 34 21.25 28.76 4.10
C THR A 34 21.26 28.71 2.57
N ARG A 35 20.21 28.15 1.93
CA ARG A 35 20.02 28.14 0.46
C ARG A 35 21.25 27.71 -0.35
N GLY A 36 21.98 26.69 0.11
CA GLY A 36 23.11 26.10 -0.61
C GLY A 36 24.47 26.76 -0.35
N GLY A 37 24.57 27.69 0.59
CA GLY A 37 25.86 28.14 1.14
C GLY A 37 26.45 27.13 2.13
N GLU A 38 27.65 27.44 2.62
CA GLU A 38 28.31 26.68 3.69
C GLU A 38 27.47 26.71 4.97
N VAL A 39 27.33 25.55 5.62
CA VAL A 39 26.56 25.39 6.85
C VAL A 39 27.52 25.01 7.96
N GLU A 40 27.72 25.92 8.90
CA GLU A 40 28.40 25.59 10.15
C GLU A 40 27.41 24.88 11.07
N VAL A 41 27.72 23.64 11.44
CA VAL A 41 26.91 22.86 12.37
C VAL A 41 27.59 22.86 13.73
N THR A 42 26.89 23.37 14.73
CA THR A 42 27.34 23.36 16.13
C THR A 42 26.38 22.55 16.98
N GLY A 43 26.86 22.05 18.11
CA GLY A 43 26.03 21.29 19.05
C GLY A 43 26.64 21.20 20.42
N LYS A 44 26.10 20.30 21.23
CA LYS A 44 26.58 20.03 22.60
C LYS A 44 26.86 18.56 22.74
N ARG A 45 27.83 18.20 23.57
CA ARG A 45 28.05 16.80 23.93
C ARG A 45 26.89 16.33 24.82
N LEU A 46 26.12 15.38 24.31
CA LEU A 46 25.07 14.70 25.07
C LEU A 46 25.34 13.20 25.01
N GLU A 47 24.92 12.48 26.04
CA GLU A 47 24.90 11.02 25.97
C GLU A 47 23.85 10.58 24.95
N TRP A 48 24.30 9.81 23.98
CA TRP A 48 23.45 9.21 22.96
C TRP A 48 23.39 7.70 23.17
N PRO A 49 22.24 7.03 22.92
CA PRO A 49 22.17 5.58 23.02
C PRO A 49 23.25 4.92 22.16
N GLU A 50 24.10 4.10 22.79
CA GLU A 50 25.12 3.34 22.06
C GLU A 50 24.44 2.38 21.08
N MET A 51 24.91 2.39 19.83
CA MET A 51 24.47 1.43 18.84
C MET A 51 25.17 0.11 19.09
N GLU A 52 24.43 -0.98 19.00
CA GLU A 52 25.03 -2.30 19.04
C GLU A 52 25.99 -2.48 17.84
N ALA A 53 27.23 -2.85 18.13
CA ALA A 53 28.22 -3.16 17.12
C ALA A 53 27.81 -4.45 16.39
N VAL A 54 28.13 -4.52 15.09
CA VAL A 54 27.98 -5.77 14.34
C VAL A 54 29.04 -6.73 14.87
N PRO A 55 28.66 -7.90 15.41
CA PRO A 55 29.63 -8.87 15.91
C PRO A 55 30.34 -9.58 14.74
N ASP A 56 31.53 -10.14 15.00
CA ASP A 56 32.35 -10.80 13.98
C ASP A 56 31.68 -12.05 13.37
N ASP A 57 30.74 -12.67 14.09
CA ASP A 57 29.97 -13.83 13.66
C ASP A 57 28.64 -13.46 12.96
N ALA A 58 28.40 -12.17 12.72
CA ALA A 58 27.23 -11.72 11.98
C ALA A 58 27.18 -12.32 10.56
N VAL A 59 25.98 -12.66 10.14
CA VAL A 59 25.73 -13.11 8.77
C VAL A 59 25.81 -11.90 7.84
N THR A 60 26.69 -11.99 6.85
CA THR A 60 26.93 -10.94 5.86
C THR A 60 26.37 -11.36 4.50
N VAL A 61 25.53 -10.52 3.91
CA VAL A 61 24.87 -10.75 2.63
C VAL A 61 25.09 -9.56 1.70
N GLU A 62 25.62 -9.83 0.51
CA GLU A 62 25.75 -8.82 -0.54
C GLU A 62 24.36 -8.40 -1.06
N LEU A 63 24.15 -7.10 -1.20
CA LEU A 63 22.94 -6.51 -1.78
C LEU A 63 23.25 -5.96 -3.17
N PRO A 64 22.37 -6.19 -4.16
CA PRO A 64 22.61 -5.70 -5.51
C PRO A 64 22.53 -4.16 -5.59
N PRO A 65 23.10 -3.53 -6.63
CA PRO A 65 23.11 -2.07 -6.78
C PRO A 65 21.73 -1.40 -6.82
N ASP A 66 20.71 -2.15 -7.23
CA ASP A 66 19.32 -1.69 -7.36
C ASP A 66 18.47 -2.04 -6.14
N PHE A 67 19.04 -2.59 -5.07
CA PHE A 67 18.30 -3.02 -3.88
C PHE A 67 17.40 -1.91 -3.30
N GLY A 68 17.91 -0.67 -3.24
CA GLY A 68 17.11 0.47 -2.78
C GLY A 68 15.91 0.77 -3.70
N LYS A 69 16.04 0.55 -5.01
CA LYS A 69 14.93 0.68 -5.97
C LYS A 69 13.90 -0.42 -5.76
N LEU A 70 14.33 -1.65 -5.46
CA LEU A 70 13.41 -2.75 -5.13
C LEU A 70 12.58 -2.44 -3.89
N LEU A 71 13.21 -1.92 -2.83
CA LEU A 71 12.48 -1.47 -1.63
C LEU A 71 11.50 -0.33 -1.96
N ALA A 72 11.88 0.61 -2.83
CA ALA A 72 11.00 1.69 -3.28
C ALA A 72 9.79 1.21 -4.10
N LEU A 73 9.93 0.15 -4.89
CA LEU A 73 8.82 -0.47 -5.61
C LEU A 73 7.86 -1.21 -4.67
N ALA A 74 8.39 -1.90 -3.65
CA ALA A 74 7.62 -2.67 -2.68
C ALA A 74 6.95 -1.80 -1.59
N ALA A 75 7.59 -0.69 -1.18
CA ALA A 75 7.11 0.14 -0.07
C ALA A 75 5.65 0.60 -0.18
N PRO A 76 5.12 1.01 -1.35
CA PRO A 76 3.74 1.50 -1.42
C PRO A 76 2.68 0.40 -1.27
N VAL A 77 3.07 -0.88 -1.30
CA VAL A 77 2.18 -2.03 -1.03
C VAL A 77 2.02 -2.26 0.48
N VAL A 78 2.99 -1.81 1.30
CA VAL A 78 3.00 -2.04 2.75
C VAL A 78 1.88 -1.26 3.44
N ASP A 79 1.09 -1.94 4.28
CA ASP A 79 0.16 -1.28 5.20
C ASP A 79 0.78 -1.18 6.61
N GLN A 80 1.25 0.02 6.95
CA GLN A 80 1.86 0.29 8.26
C GLN A 80 0.87 0.20 9.43
N ARG A 81 -0.44 0.16 9.15
CA ARG A 81 -1.50 0.05 10.16
C ARG A 81 -2.04 -1.38 10.31
N GLU A 82 -1.50 -2.33 9.55
CA GLU A 82 -1.95 -3.72 9.57
C GLU A 82 -1.84 -4.33 10.97
N ALA A 83 -2.80 -5.18 11.37
CA ALA A 83 -2.78 -5.77 12.71
C ALA A 83 -1.58 -6.71 12.92
N ARG A 84 -1.19 -7.45 11.86
CA ARG A 84 -0.04 -8.35 11.87
C ARG A 84 1.26 -7.57 11.69
N LEU A 85 2.13 -7.57 12.70
CA LEU A 85 3.40 -6.83 12.67
C LEU A 85 4.28 -7.22 11.47
N ALA A 86 4.36 -8.51 11.11
CA ALA A 86 5.12 -9.00 9.96
C ALA A 86 4.67 -8.42 8.60
N LEU A 87 3.50 -7.78 8.52
CA LEU A 87 3.01 -7.14 7.29
C LEU A 87 3.17 -5.61 7.27
N ARG A 88 3.69 -5.03 8.36
CA ARG A 88 3.98 -3.58 8.44
C ARG A 88 5.33 -3.21 7.80
N GLY A 89 5.97 -4.15 7.12
CA GLY A 89 7.31 -4.02 6.60
C GLY A 89 7.48 -4.75 5.27
N ILE A 90 8.73 -4.92 4.86
CA ILE A 90 9.10 -5.58 3.60
C ILE A 90 9.87 -6.86 3.92
N ASN A 91 9.40 -7.99 3.40
CA ASN A 91 10.04 -9.28 3.60
C ASN A 91 11.21 -9.47 2.63
N LEU A 92 12.35 -9.86 3.19
CA LEU A 92 13.50 -10.37 2.47
C LEU A 92 13.52 -11.89 2.61
N SER A 93 13.64 -12.57 1.48
CA SER A 93 13.69 -14.03 1.37
C SER A 93 14.69 -14.44 0.30
N ARG A 94 14.91 -15.75 0.15
CA ARG A 94 15.63 -16.30 -1.00
C ARG A 94 14.90 -16.07 -2.34
N ASP A 95 13.59 -15.81 -2.29
CA ASP A 95 12.80 -15.45 -3.46
C ASP A 95 12.85 -13.93 -3.77
N GLY A 96 13.51 -13.15 -2.93
CA GLY A 96 13.68 -11.71 -3.07
C GLY A 96 12.83 -10.87 -2.14
N VAL A 97 12.49 -9.67 -2.63
CA VAL A 97 11.83 -8.60 -1.86
C VAL A 97 10.32 -8.75 -2.03
N THR A 98 9.58 -8.95 -0.94
CA THR A 98 8.14 -9.20 -0.99
C THR A 98 7.38 -8.27 -0.04
N ALA A 99 6.28 -7.69 -0.51
CA ALA A 99 5.36 -6.90 0.30
C ALA A 99 3.90 -7.28 0.02
N THR A 100 3.05 -7.24 1.04
CA THR A 100 1.61 -7.44 0.91
C THR A 100 0.86 -6.71 2.02
N ASN A 101 -0.34 -6.22 1.70
CA ASN A 101 -1.33 -5.70 2.65
C ASN A 101 -2.55 -6.63 2.77
N GLY A 102 -2.47 -7.86 2.26
CA GLY A 102 -3.58 -8.81 2.22
C GLY A 102 -4.62 -8.57 1.11
N LYS A 103 -4.57 -7.44 0.40
CA LYS A 103 -5.41 -7.16 -0.78
C LYS A 103 -4.61 -7.16 -2.08
N GLU A 104 -3.33 -6.86 -1.99
CA GLU A 104 -2.38 -6.91 -3.09
C GLU A 104 -1.05 -7.49 -2.61
N LEU A 105 -0.25 -7.99 -3.54
CA LEU A 105 1.04 -8.58 -3.26
C LEU A 105 2.02 -8.27 -4.37
N LEU A 106 3.24 -7.88 -4.00
CA LEU A 106 4.35 -7.68 -4.93
C LEU A 106 5.55 -8.50 -4.47
N ASN A 107 6.02 -9.41 -5.32
CA ASN A 107 7.30 -10.09 -5.16
C ASN A 107 8.26 -9.64 -6.28
N LEU A 108 9.41 -9.11 -5.87
CA LEU A 108 10.49 -8.64 -6.73
C LEU A 108 11.65 -9.65 -6.63
N PRO A 109 11.90 -10.45 -7.67
CA PRO A 109 12.97 -11.43 -7.68
C PRO A 109 14.32 -10.77 -7.45
N CYS A 110 14.96 -11.16 -6.36
CA CYS A 110 16.27 -10.68 -5.96
C CYS A 110 16.86 -11.73 -5.02
N PRO A 111 17.41 -12.84 -5.55
CA PRO A 111 17.80 -13.97 -4.71
C PRO A 111 18.93 -13.58 -3.76
N LEU A 112 18.58 -13.30 -2.51
CA LEU A 112 19.52 -12.95 -1.45
C LEU A 112 20.01 -14.23 -0.76
N LYS A 113 21.30 -14.27 -0.42
CA LYS A 113 21.93 -15.37 0.32
C LYS A 113 21.63 -15.29 1.82
N ILE A 114 20.38 -14.98 2.19
CA ILE A 114 19.97 -14.94 3.58
C ILE A 114 19.67 -16.37 4.10
N PRO A 115 20.03 -16.67 5.36
CA PRO A 115 19.85 -18.01 5.93
C PRO A 115 18.38 -18.31 6.17
N GLU A 116 17.64 -17.31 6.64
CA GLU A 116 16.22 -17.35 6.99
C GLU A 116 15.54 -16.05 6.55
N ASP A 117 14.25 -16.14 6.24
CA ASP A 117 13.42 -14.99 5.91
C ASP A 117 13.36 -13.98 7.07
N MET A 118 13.22 -12.71 6.71
CA MET A 118 13.08 -11.63 7.68
C MET A 118 12.28 -10.47 7.11
N THR A 119 11.53 -9.79 7.97
CA THR A 119 10.80 -8.58 7.58
C THR A 119 11.49 -7.34 8.12
N LEU A 120 12.00 -6.52 7.23
CA LEU A 120 12.51 -5.19 7.57
C LEU A 120 11.33 -4.29 7.98
N PRO A 121 11.51 -3.38 8.96
CA PRO A 121 10.56 -2.30 9.19
C PRO A 121 10.40 -1.43 7.94
N PHE A 122 9.35 -0.60 7.91
CA PHE A 122 9.10 0.27 6.77
C PHE A 122 10.32 1.17 6.50
N PRO A 123 10.97 1.11 5.32
CA PRO A 123 12.32 1.63 5.11
C PRO A 123 12.35 3.14 4.82
N LEU A 124 11.67 3.97 5.63
CA LEU A 124 11.51 5.40 5.39
C LEU A 124 12.84 6.13 5.17
N ALA A 125 13.85 5.77 5.97
CA ALA A 125 15.20 6.34 5.88
C ALA A 125 15.83 6.09 4.50
N LEU A 126 15.78 4.86 4.02
CA LEU A 126 16.35 4.46 2.74
C LEU A 126 15.57 5.10 1.58
N LEU A 127 14.24 5.16 1.66
CA LEU A 127 13.40 5.81 0.65
C LEU A 127 13.65 7.32 0.55
N THR A 128 14.06 7.94 1.66
CA THR A 128 14.36 9.36 1.75
C THR A 128 15.78 9.64 1.25
N ALA A 129 16.77 8.90 1.74
CA ALA A 129 18.18 9.11 1.40
C ALA A 129 18.53 8.64 -0.01
N ARG A 130 17.81 7.63 -0.54
CA ARG A 130 18.03 7.02 -1.86
C ARG A 130 19.50 6.73 -2.15
N PRO A 131 20.21 6.00 -1.28
CA PRO A 131 21.62 5.69 -1.51
C PRO A 131 21.76 4.84 -2.78
N GLU A 132 22.84 5.08 -3.53
CA GLU A 132 23.13 4.40 -4.79
C GLU A 132 24.36 3.50 -4.65
N GLY A 133 24.40 2.42 -5.42
CA GLY A 133 25.51 1.47 -5.45
C GLY A 133 25.20 0.16 -4.73
N THR A 134 26.18 -0.75 -4.73
CA THR A 134 26.09 -2.03 -4.04
C THR A 134 25.99 -1.83 -2.53
N GLY A 135 25.32 -2.77 -1.87
CA GLY A 135 25.16 -2.74 -0.42
C GLY A 135 25.62 -4.00 0.26
N THR A 136 25.65 -3.95 1.59
CA THR A 136 25.86 -5.11 2.45
C THR A 136 24.79 -5.12 3.53
N LEU A 137 24.16 -6.27 3.73
CA LEU A 137 23.25 -6.56 4.82
C LEU A 137 23.96 -7.43 5.84
N TYR A 138 24.07 -6.93 7.07
CA TYR A 138 24.51 -7.67 8.25
C TYR A 138 23.30 -8.09 9.07
N ILE A 139 23.30 -9.33 9.55
CA ILE A 139 22.23 -9.90 10.36
C ILE A 139 22.86 -10.64 11.54
N TRP A 140 22.39 -10.36 12.74
CA TRP A 140 22.82 -11.09 13.93
C TRP A 140 21.68 -11.21 14.93
N ARG A 141 21.90 -12.04 15.95
CA ARG A 141 20.98 -12.14 17.09
C ARG A 141 21.66 -11.53 18.30
N SER A 142 20.90 -10.71 19.02
CA SER A 142 21.30 -10.14 20.28
C SER A 142 20.20 -10.42 21.28
N ARG A 143 20.55 -11.12 22.36
CA ARG A 143 19.58 -11.63 23.33
C ARG A 143 18.49 -12.46 22.61
N ASN A 144 17.24 -11.97 22.60
CA ASN A 144 16.09 -12.61 21.94
C ASN A 144 15.59 -11.86 20.70
N GLU A 145 16.37 -10.90 20.20
CA GLU A 145 15.99 -10.08 19.05
C GLU A 145 16.91 -10.36 17.87
N ARG A 146 16.36 -10.27 16.66
CA ARG A 146 17.13 -10.30 15.43
C ARG A 146 17.36 -8.87 14.97
N LEU A 147 18.62 -8.50 14.82
CA LEU A 147 19.06 -7.18 14.40
C LEU A 147 19.53 -7.24 12.95
N PHE A 148 19.46 -6.09 12.28
CA PHE A 148 20.02 -5.91 10.96
C PHE A 148 20.81 -4.60 10.88
N ARG A 149 21.77 -4.56 9.95
CA ARG A 149 22.41 -3.33 9.48
C ARG A 149 22.55 -3.40 7.97
N ILE A 150 22.06 -2.40 7.27
CA ILE A 150 22.25 -2.21 5.83
C ILE A 150 23.25 -1.08 5.63
N VAL A 151 24.29 -1.33 4.85
CA VAL A 151 25.30 -0.33 4.45
C VAL A 151 25.29 -0.21 2.94
N ILE A 152 25.11 1.00 2.40
CA ILE A 152 25.13 1.30 0.96
C ILE A 152 25.92 2.61 0.79
N GLY A 153 27.16 2.53 0.31
CA GLY A 153 28.07 3.68 0.30
C GLY A 153 28.25 4.27 1.71
N GLY A 154 28.16 5.60 1.84
CA GLY A 154 28.19 6.30 3.13
C GLY A 154 26.88 6.27 3.93
N PHE A 155 25.86 5.51 3.49
CA PHE A 155 24.59 5.36 4.19
C PHE A 155 24.56 4.06 5.00
N GLN A 156 24.17 4.16 6.27
CA GLN A 156 23.93 3.02 7.15
C GLN A 156 22.53 3.12 7.78
N TRP A 157 21.81 2.01 7.78
CA TRP A 157 20.54 1.87 8.50
C TRP A 157 20.57 0.59 9.34
N GLN A 158 20.38 0.73 10.65
CA GLN A 158 20.36 -0.37 11.60
C GLN A 158 19.07 -0.37 12.39
N GLY A 159 18.58 -1.57 12.72
CA GLY A 159 17.41 -1.71 13.57
C GLY A 159 17.04 -3.15 13.87
N LYS A 160 15.82 -3.34 14.37
CA LYS A 160 15.25 -4.64 14.69
C LYS A 160 14.43 -5.18 13.52
N VAL A 161 14.60 -6.46 13.22
CA VAL A 161 13.69 -7.19 12.33
C VAL A 161 12.31 -7.26 12.99
N LEU A 162 11.25 -7.04 12.20
CA LEU A 162 9.88 -7.14 12.71
C LEU A 162 9.57 -8.58 13.16
N PRO A 163 8.89 -8.74 14.32
CA PRO A 163 8.58 -10.07 14.83
C PRO A 163 7.44 -10.73 14.05
N GLY A 164 7.46 -12.06 14.04
CA GLY A 164 6.45 -12.90 13.40
C GLY A 164 6.90 -13.47 12.06
N ASN A 165 6.17 -14.46 11.58
CA ASN A 165 6.44 -15.09 10.29
C ASN A 165 5.69 -14.35 9.19
N PHE A 166 6.39 -14.05 8.10
CA PHE A 166 5.73 -13.57 6.89
C PHE A 166 4.85 -14.69 6.32
N PRO A 167 3.66 -14.39 5.76
CA PRO A 167 2.79 -15.41 5.20
C PRO A 167 3.46 -16.19 4.05
N ASP A 168 3.08 -17.46 3.89
CA ASP A 168 3.44 -18.24 2.70
C ASP A 168 2.68 -17.74 1.48
N TRP A 169 3.17 -16.63 0.93
CA TRP A 169 2.55 -15.89 -0.15
C TRP A 169 2.47 -16.67 -1.46
N LYS A 170 3.28 -17.71 -1.64
CA LYS A 170 3.22 -18.52 -2.86
C LYS A 170 1.88 -19.27 -2.98
N GLN A 171 1.21 -19.54 -1.86
CA GLN A 171 -0.09 -20.19 -1.83
C GLN A 171 -1.21 -19.34 -2.44
N VAL A 172 -1.05 -18.01 -2.50
CA VAL A 172 -2.06 -17.12 -3.09
C VAL A 172 -1.86 -16.90 -4.59
N ILE A 173 -0.81 -17.47 -5.18
CA ILE A 173 -0.56 -17.38 -6.62
C ILE A 173 -1.52 -18.33 -7.36
N PRO A 174 -2.41 -17.83 -8.23
CA PRO A 174 -3.24 -18.69 -9.05
C PRO A 174 -2.39 -19.56 -9.97
N ALA A 175 -2.79 -20.81 -10.17
CA ALA A 175 -2.16 -21.66 -11.16
C ALA A 175 -2.44 -21.12 -12.58
N ASP A 176 -1.46 -21.15 -13.48
CA ASP A 176 -1.60 -20.56 -14.82
C ASP A 176 -2.85 -21.01 -15.58
N LYS A 177 -3.20 -22.31 -15.47
CA LYS A 177 -4.39 -22.90 -16.09
C LYS A 177 -5.73 -22.34 -15.59
N THR A 178 -5.72 -21.61 -14.48
CA THR A 178 -6.92 -20.98 -13.90
C THR A 178 -7.14 -19.57 -14.44
N LEU A 179 -6.16 -18.94 -15.08
CA LEU A 179 -6.29 -17.61 -15.66
C LEU A 179 -6.63 -17.79 -17.15
N ASP A 180 -7.92 -17.71 -17.46
CA ASP A 180 -8.48 -18.08 -18.76
C ASP A 180 -8.59 -16.91 -19.76
N TYR A 181 -8.30 -15.69 -19.32
CA TYR A 181 -8.19 -14.53 -20.23
C TYR A 181 -7.13 -13.52 -19.76
N GLN A 182 -6.73 -12.65 -20.69
CA GLN A 182 -5.82 -11.54 -20.43
C GLN A 182 -6.29 -10.24 -21.10
N ILE A 183 -5.97 -9.11 -20.46
CA ILE A 183 -6.15 -7.76 -20.98
C ILE A 183 -4.77 -7.10 -21.04
N GLU A 184 -4.37 -6.59 -22.20
CA GLU A 184 -3.15 -5.78 -22.37
C GLU A 184 -3.52 -4.36 -22.79
N ILE A 185 -3.24 -3.40 -21.90
CA ILE A 185 -3.54 -1.97 -22.09
C ILE A 185 -2.42 -1.31 -22.88
N HIS A 186 -2.74 -0.71 -24.03
CA HIS A 186 -1.74 -0.09 -24.91
C HIS A 186 -1.41 1.36 -24.53
N GLU A 187 -2.35 2.08 -23.92
CA GLU A 187 -2.22 3.49 -23.54
C GLU A 187 -2.32 3.70 -22.01
N PRO A 188 -1.38 3.16 -21.20
CA PRO A 188 -1.49 3.19 -19.73
C PRO A 188 -1.53 4.62 -19.17
N GLU A 189 -0.85 5.59 -19.78
CA GLU A 189 -0.83 6.98 -19.30
C GLU A 189 -2.20 7.66 -19.35
N ARG A 190 -3.04 7.33 -20.34
CA ARG A 190 -4.42 7.82 -20.42
C ARG A 190 -5.25 7.26 -19.26
N LEU A 191 -5.07 5.97 -18.96
CA LEU A 191 -5.73 5.32 -17.83
C LEU A 191 -5.26 5.88 -16.48
N ILE A 192 -3.94 6.06 -16.29
CA ILE A 192 -3.36 6.68 -15.10
C ILE A 192 -3.95 8.09 -14.87
N THR A 193 -4.02 8.89 -15.94
CA THR A 193 -4.58 10.25 -15.88
C THR A 193 -6.05 10.23 -15.49
N PHE A 194 -6.84 9.34 -16.10
CA PHE A 194 -8.25 9.16 -15.76
C PHE A 194 -8.45 8.70 -14.31
N LEU A 195 -7.71 7.69 -13.85
CA LEU A 195 -7.83 7.19 -12.47
C LEU A 195 -7.55 8.28 -11.44
N LYS A 196 -6.65 9.24 -11.73
CA LYS A 196 -6.40 10.39 -10.85
C LYS A 196 -7.58 11.37 -10.76
N THR A 197 -8.47 11.43 -11.76
CA THR A 197 -9.66 12.30 -11.73
C THR A 197 -10.86 11.64 -11.06
N VAL A 198 -10.90 10.31 -10.97
CA VAL A 198 -11.98 9.57 -10.30
C VAL A 198 -12.02 9.95 -8.81
N PRO A 199 -13.16 10.41 -8.26
CA PRO A 199 -13.24 10.73 -6.83
C PRO A 199 -13.09 9.49 -5.94
N ASP A 200 -12.70 9.70 -4.69
CA ASP A 200 -12.57 8.61 -3.73
C ASP A 200 -13.92 8.14 -3.22
N CYS A 201 -14.15 6.82 -3.26
CA CYS A 201 -15.38 6.19 -2.79
C CYS A 201 -15.04 5.00 -1.88
N PRO A 202 -14.81 5.23 -0.57
CA PRO A 202 -14.57 4.15 0.37
C PRO A 202 -15.80 3.23 0.49
N PRO A 203 -15.62 1.96 0.88
CA PRO A 203 -14.35 1.37 1.34
C PRO A 203 -13.50 0.76 0.22
N PHE A 204 -14.05 0.57 -0.98
CA PHE A 204 -13.42 -0.27 -2.01
C PHE A 204 -12.78 0.50 -3.17
N HIS A 205 -13.20 1.75 -3.44
CA HIS A 205 -12.73 2.55 -4.57
C HIS A 205 -12.76 1.75 -5.89
N ALA A 206 -13.86 1.03 -6.12
CA ALA A 206 -13.93 0.03 -7.18
C ALA A 206 -13.94 0.66 -8.57
N VAL A 207 -13.08 0.14 -9.45
CA VAL A 207 -13.01 0.48 -10.87
C VAL A 207 -13.17 -0.80 -11.68
N GLU A 208 -14.12 -0.78 -12.59
CA GLU A 208 -14.47 -1.88 -13.50
C GLU A 208 -13.68 -1.78 -14.80
N LEU A 209 -13.17 -2.92 -15.27
CA LEU A 209 -12.55 -3.12 -16.57
C LEU A 209 -13.49 -3.98 -17.42
N ASN A 210 -14.39 -3.31 -18.16
CA ASN A 210 -15.38 -3.96 -19.00
C ASN A 210 -14.78 -4.28 -20.38
N VAL A 211 -14.63 -5.56 -20.70
CA VAL A 211 -14.19 -6.01 -22.04
C VAL A 211 -15.29 -5.69 -23.06
N VAL A 212 -14.91 -4.97 -24.11
CA VAL A 212 -15.79 -4.58 -25.23
C VAL A 212 -15.10 -4.91 -26.56
N PRO A 213 -15.83 -4.98 -27.70
CA PRO A 213 -15.19 -5.16 -29.00
C PRO A 213 -14.12 -4.09 -29.24
N GLY A 214 -12.88 -4.53 -29.49
CA GLY A 214 -11.74 -3.63 -29.77
C GLY A 214 -11.02 -3.06 -28.55
N GLY A 215 -11.43 -3.40 -27.32
CA GLY A 215 -10.68 -2.96 -26.14
C GLY A 215 -11.40 -3.11 -24.81
N VAL A 216 -11.21 -2.12 -23.93
CA VAL A 216 -11.78 -2.09 -22.58
C VAL A 216 -12.43 -0.74 -22.30
N THR A 217 -13.60 -0.77 -21.68
CA THR A 217 -14.24 0.42 -21.09
C THR A 217 -14.00 0.40 -19.58
N VAL A 218 -13.38 1.46 -19.06
CA VAL A 218 -13.07 1.62 -17.65
C VAL A 218 -14.14 2.49 -17.01
N ILE A 219 -14.79 1.98 -15.96
CA ILE A 219 -15.91 2.64 -15.29
C ILE A 219 -15.72 2.57 -13.77
N PRO A 220 -15.62 3.69 -13.05
CA PRO A 220 -15.70 3.69 -11.59
C PRO A 220 -17.11 3.25 -11.15
N ASN A 221 -17.20 2.22 -10.32
CA ASN A 221 -18.49 1.60 -9.96
C ASN A 221 -19.53 2.60 -9.39
N ASN A 222 -19.06 3.63 -8.68
CA ASN A 222 -19.91 4.65 -8.04
C ASN A 222 -20.10 5.92 -8.89
N PHE A 223 -19.43 6.02 -10.03
CA PHE A 223 -19.50 7.17 -10.95
C PHE A 223 -19.71 6.66 -12.39
N PRO A 224 -20.87 6.06 -12.69
CA PRO A 224 -21.11 5.39 -13.98
C PRO A 224 -21.05 6.35 -15.18
N ASP A 225 -21.26 7.66 -14.96
CA ASP A 225 -21.15 8.68 -16.00
C ASP A 225 -19.69 9.01 -16.37
N MET A 226 -18.72 8.56 -15.56
CA MET A 226 -17.30 8.66 -15.87
C MET A 226 -16.86 7.37 -16.58
N GLU A 227 -16.77 7.39 -17.90
CA GLU A 227 -16.23 6.27 -18.68
C GLU A 227 -14.97 6.67 -19.45
N LEU A 228 -14.03 5.73 -19.55
CA LEU A 228 -12.88 5.83 -20.45
C LEU A 228 -12.80 4.59 -21.31
N ARG A 229 -12.89 4.76 -22.64
CA ARG A 229 -12.65 3.70 -23.60
C ARG A 229 -11.20 3.70 -24.05
N LEU A 230 -10.58 2.53 -24.01
CA LEU A 230 -9.19 2.31 -24.37
C LEU A 230 -9.10 1.17 -25.37
N GLU A 231 -8.17 1.32 -26.32
CA GLU A 231 -7.71 0.18 -27.10
C GLU A 231 -6.93 -0.76 -26.19
N ALA A 232 -7.25 -2.04 -26.28
CA ALA A 232 -6.60 -3.08 -25.52
C ALA A 232 -6.64 -4.40 -26.29
N THR A 233 -5.58 -5.19 -26.17
CA THR A 233 -5.60 -6.57 -26.67
C THR A 233 -6.24 -7.45 -25.61
N VAL A 234 -7.33 -8.15 -25.99
CA VAL A 234 -8.00 -9.11 -25.11
C VAL A 234 -7.91 -10.50 -25.76
N ILE A 235 -7.33 -11.45 -25.03
CA ILE A 235 -7.11 -12.83 -25.51
C ILE A 235 -7.67 -13.80 -24.46
N GLY A 236 -8.29 -14.88 -24.94
CA GLY A 236 -8.81 -15.95 -24.08
C GLY A 236 -10.33 -15.94 -23.98
N ALA A 237 -10.84 -16.45 -22.87
CA ALA A 237 -12.28 -16.55 -22.62
C ALA A 237 -12.94 -15.17 -22.54
N GLN A 238 -14.20 -15.10 -22.97
CA GLN A 238 -15.02 -13.92 -22.71
C GLN A 238 -15.35 -13.87 -21.21
N PRO A 239 -15.06 -12.76 -20.49
CA PRO A 239 -15.37 -12.65 -19.07
C PRO A 239 -16.87 -12.81 -18.81
N ARG A 240 -17.21 -13.63 -17.81
CA ARG A 240 -18.59 -13.85 -17.34
C ARG A 240 -19.00 -12.86 -16.25
N ALA A 241 -18.00 -12.35 -15.53
CA ALA A 241 -18.13 -11.25 -14.59
C ALA A 241 -17.19 -10.11 -15.01
N VAL A 242 -17.56 -8.88 -14.67
CA VAL A 242 -16.68 -7.73 -14.85
C VAL A 242 -15.49 -7.85 -13.89
N LEU A 243 -14.28 -7.58 -14.39
CA LEU A 243 -13.13 -7.45 -13.53
C LEU A 243 -13.17 -6.10 -12.85
N ALA A 244 -13.28 -6.09 -11.53
CA ALA A 244 -13.19 -4.88 -10.74
C ALA A 244 -11.97 -4.90 -9.83
N LEU A 245 -11.21 -3.81 -9.81
CA LEU A 245 -10.03 -3.64 -8.97
C LEU A 245 -10.14 -2.36 -8.17
N ASN A 246 -9.41 -2.29 -7.06
CA ASN A 246 -9.28 -1.06 -6.29
C ASN A 246 -8.52 -0.02 -7.14
N LYS A 247 -9.07 1.20 -7.22
CA LYS A 247 -8.49 2.35 -7.95
C LYS A 247 -6.99 2.53 -7.69
N TYR A 248 -6.56 2.51 -6.43
CA TYR A 248 -5.17 2.79 -6.08
C TYR A 248 -4.24 1.62 -6.39
N VAL A 249 -4.72 0.38 -6.26
CA VAL A 249 -3.99 -0.82 -6.67
C VAL A 249 -3.76 -0.80 -8.18
N LEU A 250 -4.82 -0.56 -8.96
CA LEU A 250 -4.73 -0.45 -10.42
C LEU A 250 -3.81 0.70 -10.84
N LEU A 251 -3.96 1.88 -10.21
CA LEU A 251 -3.10 3.04 -10.46
C LEU A 251 -1.63 2.71 -10.18
N ARG A 252 -1.33 2.03 -9.07
CA ARG A 252 0.03 1.63 -8.70
C ARG A 252 0.64 0.65 -9.68
N MET A 253 -0.11 -0.38 -10.08
CA MET A 253 0.29 -1.33 -11.11
C MET A 253 0.69 -0.60 -12.40
N LEU A 254 -0.17 0.28 -12.92
CA LEU A 254 0.11 0.99 -14.16
C LEU A 254 1.34 1.92 -14.02
N GLN A 255 1.45 2.65 -12.91
CA GLN A 255 2.60 3.54 -12.63
C GLN A 255 3.94 2.79 -12.52
N GLN A 256 3.90 1.51 -12.15
CA GLN A 256 5.08 0.65 -12.09
C GLN A 256 5.29 -0.17 -13.37
N GLY A 257 4.55 0.13 -14.45
CA GLY A 257 4.73 -0.48 -15.77
C GLY A 257 3.98 -1.79 -15.98
N TYR A 258 3.10 -2.19 -15.08
CA TYR A 258 2.26 -3.37 -15.27
C TYR A 258 1.04 -3.02 -16.13
N THR A 259 1.04 -3.49 -17.38
CA THR A 259 0.03 -3.15 -18.39
C THR A 259 -0.76 -4.36 -18.87
N LYS A 260 -0.33 -5.57 -18.51
CA LYS A 260 -0.99 -6.83 -18.88
C LYS A 260 -1.58 -7.49 -17.63
N PHE A 261 -2.85 -7.83 -17.68
CA PHE A 261 -3.59 -8.42 -16.57
C PHE A 261 -4.12 -9.79 -16.98
N ARG A 262 -3.63 -10.84 -16.34
CA ARG A 262 -4.14 -12.21 -16.49
C ARG A 262 -5.15 -12.47 -15.38
N ALA A 263 -6.35 -12.87 -15.76
CA ALA A 263 -7.49 -13.01 -14.86
C ALA A 263 -8.32 -14.25 -15.21
N HIS A 264 -9.21 -14.61 -14.30
CA HIS A 264 -10.19 -15.66 -14.54
C HIS A 264 -11.57 -15.06 -14.78
N SER A 265 -12.33 -15.63 -15.71
CA SER A 265 -13.60 -15.12 -16.21
C SER A 265 -14.71 -14.98 -15.16
N ASP A 266 -14.55 -15.56 -13.97
CA ASP A 266 -15.51 -15.40 -12.87
C ASP A 266 -15.29 -14.15 -11.99
N GLY A 267 -14.18 -13.44 -12.17
CA GLY A 267 -13.85 -12.23 -11.41
C GLY A 267 -13.55 -12.45 -9.92
N ARG A 268 -13.26 -13.68 -9.48
CA ARG A 268 -13.02 -14.03 -8.05
C ARG A 268 -11.59 -14.47 -7.76
N ILE A 269 -10.87 -14.93 -8.77
CA ILE A 269 -9.48 -15.38 -8.64
C ILE A 269 -8.54 -14.16 -8.67
N PRO A 270 -7.48 -14.12 -7.84
CA PRO A 270 -6.47 -13.05 -7.89
C PRO A 270 -5.99 -12.78 -9.32
N VAL A 271 -5.87 -11.50 -9.68
CA VAL A 271 -5.30 -11.08 -10.97
C VAL A 271 -3.78 -11.10 -10.86
N ILE A 272 -3.10 -11.59 -11.90
CA ILE A 272 -1.66 -11.42 -12.07
C ILE A 272 -1.42 -10.28 -13.05
N ALA A 273 -0.67 -9.26 -12.63
CA ALA A 273 -0.24 -8.17 -13.47
C ALA A 273 1.21 -8.40 -13.96
N GLU A 274 1.45 -8.16 -15.23
CA GLU A 274 2.70 -8.37 -15.96
C GLU A 274 3.13 -7.09 -16.69
N GLY A 275 4.43 -6.99 -17.01
CA GLY A 275 5.05 -5.84 -17.68
C GLY A 275 5.98 -5.03 -16.77
N GLY A 276 5.67 -4.96 -15.47
CA GLY A 276 6.53 -4.34 -14.46
C GLY A 276 7.59 -5.29 -13.89
N SER A 277 8.25 -4.85 -12.82
CA SER A 277 9.32 -5.61 -12.16
C SER A 277 8.77 -6.74 -11.29
N GLY A 278 9.01 -8.00 -11.67
CA GLY A 278 8.62 -9.14 -10.83
C GLY A 278 7.15 -9.52 -10.97
N ARG A 279 6.54 -10.01 -9.89
CA ARG A 279 5.17 -10.55 -9.86
C ARG A 279 4.28 -9.71 -8.97
N TYR A 280 3.24 -9.12 -9.56
CA TYR A 280 2.26 -8.32 -8.84
C TYR A 280 0.88 -8.99 -8.94
N LEU A 281 0.28 -9.26 -7.78
CA LEU A 281 -1.06 -9.80 -7.65
C LEU A 281 -2.01 -8.79 -7.00
N ALA A 282 -3.27 -8.79 -7.44
CA ALA A 282 -4.34 -8.04 -6.80
C ALA A 282 -5.60 -8.88 -6.63
N MET A 283 -6.24 -8.76 -5.47
CA MET A 283 -7.56 -9.33 -5.22
C MET A 283 -8.63 -8.52 -5.98
N PRO A 284 -9.46 -9.16 -6.83
CA PRO A 284 -10.63 -8.51 -7.40
C PRO A 284 -11.61 -8.05 -6.32
N ILE A 285 -12.37 -7.01 -6.65
CA ILE A 285 -13.53 -6.60 -5.87
C ILE A 285 -14.75 -7.34 -6.39
N HIS A 286 -15.45 -8.05 -5.52
CA HIS A 286 -16.70 -8.69 -5.88
C HIS A 286 -17.81 -7.64 -6.00
N ILE A 287 -18.15 -7.26 -7.23
CA ILE A 287 -19.31 -6.41 -7.51
C ILE A 287 -20.51 -7.33 -7.71
N LEU A 288 -21.52 -7.22 -6.84
CA LEU A 288 -22.80 -7.89 -7.06
C LEU A 288 -23.46 -7.30 -8.31
N PRO A 289 -24.11 -8.11 -9.16
CA PRO A 289 -24.85 -7.58 -10.30
C PRO A 289 -25.84 -6.53 -9.82
N LYS A 290 -25.72 -5.29 -10.32
CA LYS A 290 -26.77 -4.29 -10.13
C LYS A 290 -28.00 -4.85 -10.86
N HIS A 291 -29.10 -5.10 -10.14
CA HIS A 291 -30.35 -5.50 -10.77
C HIS A 291 -30.66 -4.50 -11.89
N GLN A 292 -30.76 -5.01 -13.12
CA GLN A 292 -31.38 -4.25 -14.20
C GLN A 292 -32.78 -3.86 -13.70
N PRO A 293 -33.21 -2.60 -13.81
CA PRO A 293 -34.60 -2.27 -13.56
C PRO A 293 -35.43 -3.12 -14.53
N GLU A 294 -36.26 -4.01 -13.98
CA GLU A 294 -37.28 -4.70 -14.74
C GLU A 294 -38.06 -3.64 -15.52
N LYS A 295 -38.16 -3.80 -16.84
CA LYS A 295 -39.09 -3.01 -17.64
C LYS A 295 -40.48 -3.26 -17.08
N GLU A 296 -40.97 -2.33 -16.26
CA GLU A 296 -42.37 -2.29 -15.85
C GLU A 296 -43.23 -2.26 -17.12
N THR A 297 -43.77 -3.42 -17.48
CA THR A 297 -44.98 -3.49 -18.29
C THR A 297 -46.13 -3.40 -17.33
N SER A 298 -46.60 -2.18 -17.09
CA SER A 298 -47.80 -1.93 -16.30
C SER A 298 -49.01 -2.53 -17.03
N LYS A 299 -49.40 -3.73 -16.63
CA LYS A 299 -50.77 -4.20 -16.80
C LYS A 299 -51.52 -3.89 -15.52
N MET A 300 -52.40 -2.89 -15.63
CA MET A 300 -53.45 -2.58 -14.66
C MET A 300 -54.15 -3.87 -14.22
N GLU A 301 -54.14 -4.16 -12.92
CA GLU A 301 -55.23 -4.88 -12.29
C GLU A 301 -55.77 -4.11 -11.09
N LYS A 302 -57.09 -4.16 -11.00
CA LYS A 302 -57.96 -3.25 -10.26
C LYS A 302 -57.81 -3.38 -8.76
N LEU A 303 -57.80 -2.21 -8.13
CA LEU A 303 -58.08 -1.99 -6.72
C LEU A 303 -59.53 -2.45 -6.40
N GLU A 304 -59.69 -3.43 -5.52
CA GLU A 304 -60.90 -3.52 -4.69
C GLU A 304 -60.50 -3.43 -3.22
N ASN A 305 -60.91 -2.31 -2.62
CA ASN A 305 -60.80 -2.02 -1.20
C ASN A 305 -61.69 -2.97 -0.40
N LYS A 306 -61.16 -3.57 0.67
CA LYS A 306 -61.98 -4.03 1.79
C LYS A 306 -61.32 -3.67 3.12
N VAL A 307 -61.78 -2.55 3.66
CA VAL A 307 -61.56 -2.08 5.03
C VAL A 307 -62.41 -2.94 5.96
N VAL A 308 -61.80 -3.64 6.93
CA VAL A 308 -62.47 -4.04 8.19
C VAL A 308 -61.49 -4.00 9.35
N SER A 309 -61.68 -2.99 10.19
CA SER A 309 -61.64 -2.91 11.66
C SER A 309 -60.69 -3.81 12.47
N ALA A 310 -59.87 -3.13 13.29
CA ALA A 310 -59.09 -3.69 14.40
C ALA A 310 -59.96 -4.22 15.57
N PRO A 311 -59.35 -4.96 16.50
CA PRO A 311 -59.29 -4.46 17.87
C PRO A 311 -57.90 -4.55 18.52
N VAL A 312 -57.70 -3.60 19.43
CA VAL A 312 -56.51 -3.33 20.25
C VAL A 312 -56.43 -4.32 21.42
N GLN A 313 -55.22 -4.74 21.80
CA GLN A 313 -54.88 -5.04 23.21
C GLN A 313 -53.36 -4.93 23.52
N THR A 314 -53.05 -3.91 24.34
CA THR A 314 -52.16 -3.85 25.53
C THR A 314 -50.63 -4.05 25.48
N VAL A 315 -49.93 -2.90 25.57
CA VAL A 315 -48.88 -2.45 26.54
C VAL A 315 -47.63 -3.32 26.84
N ALA A 316 -46.44 -2.75 26.56
CA ALA A 316 -45.27 -2.74 27.45
C ALA A 316 -44.37 -1.51 27.14
N PRO A 317 -43.62 -0.95 28.13
CA PRO A 317 -43.25 0.47 28.19
C PRO A 317 -41.94 0.84 27.48
N ASN A 318 -41.84 2.12 27.13
CA ASN A 318 -40.66 2.80 26.58
C ASN A 318 -39.40 2.53 27.39
N HIS A 319 -38.35 2.04 26.72
CA HIS A 319 -36.98 2.18 27.17
C HIS A 319 -36.34 3.32 26.35
N GLU A 320 -36.05 4.43 27.02
CA GLU A 320 -35.23 5.51 26.46
C GLU A 320 -33.87 4.93 26.07
N LEU A 321 -33.56 4.91 24.78
CA LEU A 321 -32.19 4.66 24.31
C LEU A 321 -31.37 5.88 24.73
N GLY A 322 -30.65 5.74 25.85
CA GLY A 322 -29.50 6.60 26.15
C GLY A 322 -28.58 6.61 24.94
N THR A 323 -28.25 7.81 24.48
CA THR A 323 -27.33 8.04 23.37
C THR A 323 -26.03 7.28 23.60
N ASN A 324 -25.69 6.43 22.65
CA ASN A 324 -24.45 5.65 22.67
C ASN A 324 -23.26 6.63 22.75
N PRO A 325 -22.37 6.53 23.75
CA PRO A 325 -21.22 7.43 23.89
C PRO A 325 -20.28 7.41 22.67
N LEU A 326 -20.34 6.35 21.85
CA LEU A 326 -19.63 6.29 20.58
C LEU A 326 -20.22 7.24 19.52
N ASP A 327 -21.55 7.39 19.49
CA ASP A 327 -22.24 8.27 18.54
C ASP A 327 -22.02 9.75 18.89
N GLU A 328 -21.95 10.07 20.18
CA GLU A 328 -21.58 11.40 20.67
C GLU A 328 -20.13 11.76 20.34
N LEU A 329 -19.21 10.79 20.42
CA LEU A 329 -17.82 10.94 19.99
C LEU A 329 -17.72 11.14 18.47
N CYS A 330 -18.44 10.36 17.67
CA CYS A 330 -18.48 10.51 16.21
C CYS A 330 -19.00 11.90 15.81
N ASN A 331 -20.11 12.36 16.40
CA ASN A 331 -20.65 13.69 16.16
C ASN A 331 -19.67 14.81 16.57
N THR A 332 -18.92 14.62 17.66
CA THR A 332 -17.90 15.57 18.12
C THR A 332 -16.72 15.64 17.14
N ILE A 333 -16.27 14.50 16.63
CA ILE A 333 -15.18 14.42 15.65
C ILE A 333 -15.58 15.09 14.33
N ASP A 334 -16.81 14.86 13.86
CA ASP A 334 -17.28 15.44 12.61
C ASP A 334 -17.51 16.96 12.73
N THR A 335 -17.97 17.42 13.89
CA THR A 335 -18.03 18.85 14.21
C THR A 335 -16.63 19.49 14.22
N PHE A 336 -15.63 18.79 14.77
CA PHE A 336 -14.25 19.28 14.79
C PHE A 336 -13.64 19.35 13.38
N ARG A 337 -13.87 18.33 12.55
CA ARG A 337 -13.45 18.32 11.14
C ARG A 337 -14.07 19.47 10.35
N HIS A 338 -15.35 19.76 10.58
CA HIS A 338 -16.01 20.84 9.87
C HIS A 338 -15.46 22.21 10.26
N LYS A 339 -15.17 22.43 11.55
CA LYS A 339 -14.51 23.65 12.03
C LYS A 339 -13.09 23.80 11.50
N LEU A 340 -12.33 22.71 11.42
CA LEU A 340 -10.98 22.71 10.87
C LEU A 340 -10.99 23.10 9.38
N LYS A 341 -11.96 22.58 8.63
CA LYS A 341 -12.13 22.90 7.20
C LYS A 341 -12.45 24.38 6.98
N LEU A 342 -13.33 24.95 7.80
CA LEU A 342 -13.65 26.39 7.74
C LEU A 342 -12.45 27.28 8.10
N ALA A 343 -11.60 26.85 9.05
CA ALA A 343 -10.41 27.61 9.45
C ALA A 343 -9.22 27.51 8.47
N LEU A 344 -9.27 26.59 7.51
CA LEU A 344 -8.28 26.42 6.45
C LEU A 344 -8.68 27.12 5.13
N ASP A 345 -9.96 27.50 5.01
CA ASP A 345 -10.53 28.20 3.86
C ASP A 345 -10.65 29.73 4.10
N GLU A 346 -10.23 30.26 5.27
CA GLU A 346 -10.01 31.69 5.57
C GLU A 346 -8.51 32.06 5.47
#